data_AF-A0A0S1SB43-F1
#
_entry.id   AF-A0A0S1SB43-F1
#
_cell.length_a   1.000
_cell.length_b   1.000
_cell.length_c   1.000
_cell.angle_alpha   90.00
_cell.angle_beta   90.00
_cell.angle_gamma   90.00
#
_symmetry.space_group_name_H-M   'P 1'
#
loop_
_entity.id
_entity.type
_entity.pdbx_description
1 polymer ?
#
loop_
_entity_poly.entity_id
_entity_poly.type
_entity_poly.pdbx_seq_one_letter_code
_entity_poly.pdbx_strand_id
1 'polypeptide(L)'
;MSYKNLRTVPVYRKALELCTMSREIAAYVSYNKDLLLLYQSNSLRDIIADSLITDSILIPQKIAQAECTESYDVRLKSVALINIMIRNILSYCNGLEKDGVKEKEYINLLRREIKLFRRLYKKWKKSLKGDNGDANWGLNESFGF
;
A
#
# COMPACT_ATOMS: atom_id res chain seq x y z
N MET A 1 5.43 29.97 -3.12
CA MET A 1 5.36 28.60 -2.56
C MET A 1 6.53 27.82 -3.11
N SER A 2 7.40 27.26 -2.26
CA SER A 2 8.49 26.38 -2.71
C SER A 2 7.89 25.02 -3.07
N TYR A 3 8.03 24.57 -4.32
CA TYR A 3 7.58 23.24 -4.73
C TYR A 3 8.41 22.20 -3.99
N LYS A 4 7.82 21.48 -3.03
CA LYS A 4 8.48 20.35 -2.37
C LYS A 4 8.81 19.30 -3.42
N ASN A 5 10.09 19.01 -3.60
CA ASN A 5 10.53 17.94 -4.48
C ASN A 5 10.22 16.58 -3.85
N LEU A 6 9.07 15.99 -4.18
CA LEU A 6 8.62 14.70 -3.63
C LEU A 6 9.61 13.56 -3.89
N ARG A 7 10.47 13.65 -4.92
CA ARG A 7 11.48 12.63 -5.20
C ARG A 7 12.54 12.53 -4.10
N THR A 8 12.71 13.57 -3.28
CA THR A 8 13.65 13.52 -2.13
C THR A 8 13.05 12.78 -0.94
N VAL A 9 11.71 12.68 -0.85
CA VAL A 9 10.99 12.01 0.25
C VAL A 9 11.17 10.49 0.14
N PRO A 10 11.89 9.83 1.07
CA PRO A 10 12.21 8.40 0.93
C PRO A 10 10.98 7.50 0.90
N VAL A 11 9.95 7.79 1.72
CA VAL A 11 8.71 7.00 1.73
C VAL A 11 7.93 7.11 0.42
N TYR A 12 8.01 8.26 -0.26
CA TYR A 12 7.32 8.48 -1.54
C TYR A 12 7.95 7.62 -2.64
N ARG A 13 9.28 7.61 -2.74
CA ARG A 13 10.00 6.71 -3.66
C ARG A 13 9.67 5.25 -3.39
N LYS A 14 9.66 4.84 -2.11
CA LYS A 14 9.33 3.46 -1.76
C LYS A 14 7.87 3.10 -2.06
N ALA A 15 6.95 4.06 -2.00
CA ALA A 15 5.58 3.84 -2.44
C ALA A 15 5.47 3.61 -3.96
N LEU A 16 6.30 4.29 -4.77
CA LEU A 16 6.36 4.05 -6.21
C LEU A 16 6.94 2.66 -6.55
N GLU A 17 7.96 2.23 -5.81
CA GLU A 17 8.50 0.85 -5.91
C GLU A 17 7.43 -0.19 -5.56
N LEU A 18 6.71 0.00 -4.45
CA LEU A 18 5.59 -0.85 -4.05
C LEU A 18 4.50 -0.89 -5.13
N CYS A 19 4.12 0.25 -5.71
CA CYS A 19 3.15 0.33 -6.80
C CYS A 19 3.59 -0.43 -8.04
N THR A 20 4.88 -0.34 -8.39
CA THR A 20 5.45 -1.08 -9.52
C THR A 20 5.37 -2.59 -9.26
N MET A 21 5.83 -3.06 -8.09
CA MET A 21 5.76 -4.47 -7.73
C MET A 21 4.31 -4.99 -7.67
N SER A 22 3.38 -4.19 -7.12
CA SER A 22 1.96 -4.51 -7.09
C SER A 22 1.39 -4.70 -8.50
N ARG A 23 1.80 -3.88 -9.48
CA ARG A 23 1.38 -4.02 -10.88
C ARG A 23 1.90 -5.32 -11.50
N GLU A 24 3.17 -5.66 -11.29
CA GLU A 24 3.74 -6.91 -11.81
C GLU A 24 3.04 -8.14 -11.24
N ILE A 25 2.72 -8.12 -9.93
CA ILE A 25 2.01 -9.23 -9.28
C ILE A 25 0.57 -9.32 -9.74
N ALA A 26 -0.12 -8.18 -9.89
CA ALA A 26 -1.48 -8.14 -10.41
C ALA A 26 -1.55 -8.69 -11.84
N ALA A 27 -0.62 -8.29 -12.71
CA ALA A 27 -0.50 -8.86 -14.05
C ALA A 27 -0.30 -10.38 -13.98
N TYR A 28 0.65 -10.85 -13.17
CA TYR A 28 0.93 -12.27 -13.00
C TYR A 28 -0.32 -13.08 -12.60
N VAL A 29 -1.04 -12.66 -11.56
CA VAL A 29 -2.19 -13.42 -11.04
C VAL A 29 -3.42 -13.35 -11.96
N SER A 30 -3.54 -12.30 -12.77
CA SER A 30 -4.60 -12.17 -13.77
C SER A 30 -4.33 -12.96 -15.05
N TYR A 31 -3.07 -13.11 -15.47
CA TYR A 31 -2.70 -13.86 -16.68
C TYR A 31 -2.46 -15.35 -16.43
N ASN A 32 -1.99 -15.74 -15.23
CA ASN A 32 -1.69 -17.14 -14.91
C ASN A 32 -2.91 -17.86 -14.31
N LYS A 33 -3.97 -17.95 -15.13
CA LYS A 33 -5.20 -18.68 -14.82
C LYS A 33 -5.15 -20.06 -15.47
N ASP A 34 -5.70 -21.07 -14.79
CA ASP A 34 -5.96 -22.36 -15.43
C ASP A 34 -6.87 -22.13 -16.66
N LEU A 35 -6.65 -22.89 -17.73
CA LEU A 35 -7.40 -22.78 -19.00
C LEU A 35 -8.93 -22.85 -18.80
N LEU A 36 -9.39 -23.56 -17.77
CA LEU A 36 -10.81 -23.67 -17.39
C LEU A 36 -11.36 -22.38 -16.73
N LEU A 37 -10.50 -21.56 -16.10
CA LEU A 37 -10.85 -20.30 -15.43
C LEU A 37 -10.76 -19.08 -16.35
N LEU A 38 -10.12 -19.20 -17.53
CA LEU A 38 -10.08 -18.12 -18.54
C LEU A 38 -11.48 -17.70 -19.01
N TYR A 39 -12.49 -18.56 -18.87
CA TYR A 39 -13.88 -18.27 -19.20
C TYR A 39 -14.63 -17.46 -18.13
N GLN A 40 -14.07 -17.29 -16.92
CA GLN A 40 -14.68 -16.46 -15.88
C GLN A 40 -13.98 -15.09 -15.83
N SER A 41 -14.53 -14.13 -16.59
CA SER A 41 -14.40 -12.72 -16.23
C SER A 41 -14.92 -12.54 -14.80
N ASN A 42 -14.17 -11.86 -13.93
CA ASN A 42 -14.52 -11.58 -12.53
C ASN A 42 -14.16 -12.68 -11.49
N SER A 43 -13.04 -13.38 -11.70
CA SER A 43 -12.50 -14.31 -10.70
C SER A 43 -12.07 -13.56 -9.43
N LEU A 44 -11.96 -14.27 -8.29
CA LEU A 44 -11.42 -13.68 -7.06
C LEU A 44 -10.02 -13.06 -7.28
N ARG A 45 -9.19 -13.68 -8.12
CA ARG A 45 -7.86 -13.17 -8.50
C ARG A 45 -7.94 -11.82 -9.20
N ASP A 46 -8.90 -11.63 -10.12
CA ASP A 46 -9.10 -10.35 -10.82
C ASP A 46 -9.51 -9.24 -9.87
N ILE A 47 -10.49 -9.54 -9.00
CA ILE A 47 -10.97 -8.58 -7.99
C ILE A 47 -9.83 -8.16 -7.07
N ILE A 48 -8.99 -9.12 -6.64
CA ILE A 48 -7.82 -8.84 -5.81
C ILE A 48 -6.78 -8.04 -6.62
N ALA A 49 -6.51 -8.38 -7.88
CA ALA A 49 -5.55 -7.69 -8.73
C ALA A 49 -5.94 -6.21 -8.93
N ASP A 50 -7.20 -5.94 -9.26
CA ASP A 50 -7.72 -4.58 -9.44
C ASP A 50 -7.65 -3.77 -8.15
N SER A 51 -8.03 -4.39 -7.03
CA SER A 51 -7.98 -3.76 -5.71
C SER A 51 -6.53 -3.47 -5.27
N LEU A 52 -5.62 -4.41 -5.53
CA LEU A 52 -4.19 -4.27 -5.27
C LEU A 52 -3.58 -3.11 -6.06
N ILE A 53 -3.87 -3.02 -7.36
CA ILE A 53 -3.41 -1.91 -8.21
C ILE A 53 -3.95 -0.60 -7.67
N THR A 54 -5.26 -0.53 -7.39
CA THR A 54 -5.93 0.69 -6.90
C THR A 54 -5.28 1.22 -5.63
N ASP A 55 -5.17 0.39 -4.59
CA ASP A 55 -4.57 0.81 -3.32
C ASP A 55 -3.09 1.19 -3.50
N SER A 56 -2.34 0.46 -4.32
CA SER A 56 -0.93 0.74 -4.56
C SER A 56 -0.69 2.07 -5.28
N ILE A 57 -1.61 2.51 -6.14
CA ILE A 57 -1.59 3.82 -6.83
C ILE A 57 -1.98 4.94 -5.87
N LEU A 58 -2.96 4.70 -4.99
CA LEU A 58 -3.45 5.72 -4.07
C LEU A 58 -2.46 6.03 -2.95
N ILE A 59 -1.64 5.08 -2.49
CA ILE A 59 -0.61 5.31 -1.45
C ILE A 59 0.32 6.50 -1.79
N PRO A 60 1.04 6.53 -2.93
CA PRO A 60 1.91 7.66 -3.25
C PRO A 60 1.14 8.98 -3.42
N GLN A 61 -0.11 8.95 -3.91
CA GLN A 61 -0.95 10.15 -4.00
C GLN A 61 -1.28 10.72 -2.61
N LYS A 62 -1.58 9.87 -1.62
CA LYS A 62 -1.84 10.30 -0.24
C LYS A 62 -0.57 10.83 0.45
N ILE A 63 0.60 10.25 0.15
CA ILE A 63 1.88 10.80 0.63
C ILE A 63 2.11 12.18 0.04
N ALA A 64 1.93 12.35 -1.27
CA ALA A 64 2.07 13.64 -1.94
C ALA A 64 1.10 14.69 -1.36
N GLN A 65 -0.15 14.31 -1.13
CA GLN A 65 -1.16 15.17 -0.53
C GLN A 65 -0.74 15.63 0.88
N ALA A 66 -0.28 14.70 1.73
CA ALA A 66 0.17 15.03 3.08
C ALA A 66 1.44 15.90 3.10
N GLU A 67 2.33 15.74 2.12
CA GLU A 67 3.54 16.56 2.00
C GLU A 67 3.25 17.99 1.54
N CYS A 68 2.33 18.16 0.60
CA CYS A 68 2.03 19.45 -0.03
C CYS A 68 1.01 20.29 0.73
N THR A 69 0.29 19.72 1.71
CA THR A 69 -0.73 20.45 2.48
C THR A 69 -0.17 21.04 3.77
N GLU A 70 -0.68 22.21 4.15
CA GLU A 70 -0.48 22.82 5.47
C GLU A 70 -1.55 22.37 6.48
N SER A 71 -2.67 21.81 6.01
CA SER A 71 -3.78 21.38 6.87
C SER A 71 -3.42 20.09 7.63
N TYR A 72 -3.43 20.19 8.95
CA TYR A 72 -3.21 19.05 9.84
C TYR A 72 -4.25 17.93 9.65
N ASP A 73 -5.52 18.29 9.49
CA ASP A 73 -6.60 17.32 9.26
C ASP A 73 -6.43 16.54 7.96
N VAL A 74 -5.95 17.21 6.90
CA VAL A 74 -5.68 16.53 5.61
C VAL A 74 -4.51 15.56 5.77
N ARG A 75 -3.47 15.90 6.54
CA ARG A 75 -2.36 14.98 6.87
C ARG A 75 -2.86 13.78 7.66
N LEU A 76 -3.69 13.99 8.68
CA LEU A 76 -4.31 12.93 9.49
C LEU A 76 -5.12 11.96 8.62
N LYS A 77 -6.03 12.49 7.79
CA LYS A 77 -6.85 11.69 6.88
C LYS A 77 -6.00 10.91 5.89
N SER A 78 -4.94 11.52 5.35
CA SER A 78 -4.01 10.86 4.42
C SER A 78 -3.30 9.68 5.08
N VAL A 79 -2.79 9.85 6.31
CA VAL A 79 -2.17 8.78 7.11
C VAL A 79 -3.18 7.67 7.43
N ALA A 80 -4.41 8.01 7.79
CA ALA A 80 -5.47 7.03 8.07
C ALA A 80 -5.77 6.16 6.83
N LEU A 81 -5.91 6.78 5.65
CA LEU A 81 -6.12 6.07 4.39
C LEU A 81 -4.93 5.18 4.03
N ILE A 82 -3.70 5.65 4.21
CA ILE A 82 -2.50 4.82 3.97
C ILE A 82 -2.49 3.60 4.89
N ASN A 83 -2.88 3.75 6.16
CA ASN A 83 -2.98 2.61 7.08
C ASN A 83 -4.02 1.58 6.62
N ILE A 84 -5.16 2.03 6.08
CA ILE A 84 -6.18 1.14 5.50
C ILE A 84 -5.57 0.37 4.32
N MET A 85 -4.96 1.08 3.36
CA MET A 85 -4.40 0.46 2.16
C MET A 85 -3.27 -0.53 2.47
N ILE A 86 -2.41 -0.23 3.45
CA ILE A 86 -1.38 -1.19 3.91
C ILE A 86 -2.02 -2.51 4.39
N ARG A 87 -3.11 -2.44 5.16
CA ARG A 87 -3.80 -3.63 5.66
C ARG A 87 -4.49 -4.38 4.54
N ASN A 88 -5.15 -3.65 3.64
CA ASN A 88 -5.79 -4.22 2.46
C ASN A 88 -4.80 -5.01 1.61
N ILE A 89 -3.62 -4.47 1.31
CA ILE A 89 -2.60 -5.17 0.51
C ILE A 89 -2.14 -6.46 1.20
N LEU A 90 -2.01 -6.48 2.54
CA LEU A 90 -1.71 -7.72 3.27
C LEU A 90 -2.86 -8.72 3.19
N SER A 91 -4.11 -8.26 3.28
CA SER A 91 -5.30 -9.10 3.08
C SER A 91 -5.39 -9.66 1.65
N TYR A 92 -5.00 -8.89 0.64
CA TYR A 92 -4.90 -9.34 -0.75
C TYR A 92 -3.88 -10.47 -0.90
N CYS A 93 -2.71 -10.34 -0.27
CA CYS A 93 -1.72 -11.42 -0.23
C CYS A 93 -2.31 -12.71 0.39
N ASN A 94 -3.05 -12.57 1.49
CA ASN A 94 -3.70 -13.70 2.15
C ASN A 94 -4.84 -14.30 1.30
N GLY A 95 -5.59 -13.46 0.57
CA GLY A 95 -6.63 -13.90 -0.36
C GLY A 95 -6.05 -14.73 -1.49
N LEU A 96 -4.98 -14.26 -2.15
CA LEU A 96 -4.29 -14.98 -3.21
C LEU A 96 -3.71 -16.32 -2.73
N GLU A 97 -3.15 -16.36 -1.52
CA GLU A 97 -2.62 -17.59 -0.96
C GLU A 97 -3.71 -18.62 -0.64
N LYS A 98 -4.87 -18.17 -0.14
CA LYS A 98 -6.02 -19.03 0.14
C LYS A 98 -6.74 -19.49 -1.13
N ASP A 99 -6.74 -18.68 -2.17
CA ASP A 99 -7.27 -19.01 -3.50
C ASP A 99 -6.43 -20.06 -4.23
N GLY A 100 -5.22 -20.36 -3.73
CA GLY A 100 -4.39 -21.45 -4.25
C GLY A 100 -3.40 -21.02 -5.33
N VAL A 101 -3.01 -19.73 -5.38
CA VAL A 101 -1.86 -19.30 -6.19
C VAL A 101 -0.61 -20.10 -5.75
N LYS A 102 -0.01 -20.83 -6.70
CA LYS A 102 1.06 -21.79 -6.43
C LYS A 102 2.39 -21.10 -6.12
N GLU A 103 2.66 -19.97 -6.75
CA GLU A 103 3.94 -19.26 -6.69
C GLU A 103 3.97 -18.30 -5.51
N LYS A 104 4.02 -18.88 -4.32
CA LYS A 104 4.03 -18.17 -3.03
C LYS A 104 5.23 -17.22 -2.90
N GLU A 105 6.30 -17.44 -3.64
CA GLU A 105 7.48 -16.58 -3.68
C GLU A 105 7.13 -15.14 -4.08
N TYR A 106 6.24 -14.95 -5.07
CA TYR A 106 5.81 -13.62 -5.50
C TYR A 106 4.95 -12.92 -4.44
N ILE A 107 4.04 -13.66 -3.80
CA ILE A 107 3.23 -13.14 -2.68
C ILE A 107 4.16 -12.73 -1.52
N ASN A 108 5.16 -13.56 -1.21
CA ASN A 108 6.13 -13.27 -0.17
C ASN A 108 7.03 -12.09 -0.52
N LEU A 109 7.35 -11.88 -1.80
CA LEU A 109 8.06 -10.70 -2.28
C LEU A 109 7.25 -9.42 -2.00
N LEU A 110 5.95 -9.41 -2.29
CA LEU A 110 5.07 -8.28 -1.96
C LEU A 110 5.00 -7.99 -0.46
N ARG A 111 4.84 -9.04 0.37
CA ARG A 111 4.84 -8.90 1.83
C ARG A 111 6.16 -8.27 2.33
N ARG A 112 7.29 -8.68 1.77
CA ARG A 112 8.61 -8.09 2.09
C ARG A 112 8.67 -6.62 1.68
N GLU A 113 8.17 -6.29 0.50
CA GLU A 113 8.15 -4.92 0.00
C GLU A 113 7.29 -3.99 0.87
N ILE A 114 6.10 -4.44 1.29
CA ILE A 114 5.26 -3.74 2.27
C ILE A 114 6.00 -3.54 3.60
N LYS A 115 6.73 -4.56 4.07
CA LYS A 115 7.52 -4.46 5.31
C LYS A 115 8.60 -3.38 5.20
N LEU A 116 9.28 -3.29 4.06
CA LEU A 116 10.26 -2.23 3.79
C LEU A 116 9.61 -0.85 3.72
N PHE A 117 8.50 -0.73 2.99
CA PHE A 117 7.69 0.49 2.92
C PHE A 117 7.26 0.97 4.32
N ARG A 118 6.70 0.07 5.16
CA ARG A 118 6.25 0.37 6.52
C ARG A 118 7.35 0.95 7.42
N ARG A 119 8.61 0.54 7.23
CA ARG A 119 9.75 1.08 7.99
C ARG A 119 9.97 2.56 7.69
N LEU A 120 9.96 2.94 6.40
CA LEU A 120 10.09 4.33 5.98
C LEU A 120 8.85 5.14 6.35
N TYR A 121 7.67 4.56 6.16
CA TYR A 121 6.40 5.16 6.54
C TYR A 121 6.30 5.48 8.03
N LYS A 122 6.79 4.61 8.92
CA LYS A 122 6.82 4.89 10.37
C LYS A 122 7.67 6.11 10.70
N LYS A 123 8.82 6.29 10.02
CA LYS A 123 9.70 7.47 10.21
C LYS A 123 9.03 8.73 9.67
N TRP A 124 8.48 8.66 8.46
CA TRP A 124 7.77 9.77 7.83
C TRP A 124 6.54 10.22 8.64
N LYS A 125 5.72 9.29 9.14
CA LYS A 125 4.56 9.62 9.97
C LYS A 125 4.96 10.40 11.23
N LYS A 126 6.12 10.09 11.81
CA LYS A 126 6.65 10.83 12.97
C LYS A 126 7.06 12.25 12.58
N SER A 127 7.67 12.46 11.42
CA SER A 127 8.05 13.81 10.97
C SER A 127 6.87 14.70 10.60
N LEU A 128 5.67 14.14 10.42
CA LEU A 128 4.44 14.92 10.24
C LEU A 128 3.89 15.51 11.54
N LYS A 129 4.31 15.00 12.71
CA LYS A 129 3.94 15.58 14.00
C LYS A 129 4.74 16.87 14.18
N GLY A 130 4.04 18.00 14.32
CA GLY A 130 4.64 19.20 14.91
C GLY A 130 4.98 18.94 16.37
N ASP A 131 5.81 19.81 16.96
CA ASP A 131 6.37 19.67 18.32
C ASP A 131 5.32 19.61 19.44
N ASN A 132 4.04 19.88 19.14
CA ASN A 132 2.93 19.72 20.07
C ASN A 132 2.52 18.25 20.15
N GLY A 133 2.97 17.59 21.22
CA GLY A 133 2.53 16.28 21.65
C GLY A 133 1.01 16.20 21.82
N ASP A 134 0.49 14.97 21.81
CA ASP A 134 -0.89 14.63 22.15
C ASP A 134 -2.00 14.88 21.13
N ALA A 135 -1.71 14.62 19.85
CA ALA A 135 -2.76 14.10 18.98
C ALA A 135 -2.70 12.57 18.96
N ASN A 136 -3.67 11.92 19.61
CA ASN A 136 -3.91 10.50 19.49
C ASN A 136 -4.28 10.17 18.03
N TRP A 137 -3.34 9.64 17.24
CA TRP A 137 -3.53 9.27 15.83
C TRP A 137 -4.45 8.04 15.64
N GLY A 138 -5.29 7.71 16.62
CA GLY A 138 -6.07 6.48 16.63
C GLY A 138 -5.18 5.23 16.58
N LEU A 139 -4.00 5.30 17.21
CA LEU A 139 -3.06 4.19 17.28
C LEU A 139 -3.41 3.30 18.47
N ASN A 140 -4.44 2.47 18.30
CA ASN A 140 -4.36 1.17 18.95
C ASN A 140 -3.21 0.41 18.26
N GLU A 141 -2.05 0.42 18.90
CA GLU A 141 -1.01 -0.59 18.72
C GLU A 141 -1.52 -1.94 19.23
N SER A 142 -2.55 -2.49 18.59
CA SER A 142 -2.92 -3.88 18.74
C SER A 142 -2.99 -4.53 17.36
N PHE A 143 -2.53 -5.78 17.36
CA PHE A 143 -2.55 -6.76 16.28
C PHE A 143 -1.31 -6.77 15.39
N GLY A 144 -0.32 -7.52 15.89
CA GLY A 144 0.57 -8.27 15.03
C GLY A 144 -0.22 -9.30 14.23
N PHE A 145 -0.02 -9.27 12.91
CA PHE A 145 -0.01 -10.38 11.97
C PHE A 145 0.87 -9.93 10.80
#